data_AF-A0A378SG46-F1
#
_entry.id   AF-A0A378SG46-F1
#
_cell.length_a   1.000
_cell.length_b   1.000
_cell.length_c   1.000
_cell.angle_alpha   90.00
_cell.angle_beta   90.00
_cell.angle_gamma   90.00
#
_symmetry.space_group_name_H-M   'P 1'
#
loop_
_entity.id
_entity.type
_entity.pdbx_description
1 polymer ?
#
loop_
_entity_poly.entity_id
_entity_poly.type
_entity_poly.pdbx_seq_one_letter_code
_entity_poly.pdbx_strand_id
1 'polypeptide(L)' 'MRINAYNGIEPRAWASANKRVQIQLGVHRITALPDEAAEFARRLAAAERAEAGEVDR' A
#
# COMPACT_ATOMS: atom_id res chain seq x y z
N MET A 1 7.87 -21.81 24.21
CA MET A 1 6.76 -20.89 23.91
C MET A 1 7.35 -19.73 23.10
N ARG A 2 7.31 -19.79 21.76
CA ARG A 2 7.81 -18.67 20.92
C ARG A 2 6.76 -17.58 20.95
N ILE A 3 7.16 -16.42 21.45
CA ILE A 3 6.35 -15.20 21.52
C ILE A 3 5.87 -14.89 20.09
N ASN A 4 4.57 -15.06 19.83
CA ASN A 4 3.93 -14.46 18.66
C ASN A 4 3.86 -12.95 18.95
N ALA A 5 5.00 -12.30 18.76
CA ALA A 5 5.13 -10.86 18.85
C ALA A 5 4.12 -10.27 17.87
N TYR A 6 3.12 -9.57 18.40
CA TYR A 6 2.24 -8.64 17.69
C TYR A 6 2.34 -8.72 16.16
N ASN A 7 1.47 -9.52 15.53
CA ASN A 7 1.29 -9.57 14.08
C ASN A 7 0.56 -8.30 13.60
N GLY A 8 0.99 -7.12 14.05
CA GLY A 8 0.48 -5.83 13.59
C GLY A 8 0.97 -5.61 12.18
N ILE A 9 0.33 -6.28 11.23
CA ILE A 9 0.63 -6.13 9.82
C ILE A 9 -0.15 -4.93 9.29
N GLU A 10 0.13 -3.78 9.88
CA GLU A 10 -0.45 -2.52 9.46
C GLU A 10 0.08 -2.15 8.07
N PRO A 11 -0.78 -1.60 7.20
CA PRO A 11 -0.33 -1.02 5.95
C PRO A 11 0.74 0.05 6.20
N ARG A 12 1.88 -0.05 5.54
CA ARG A 12 2.96 0.92 5.69
C ARG A 12 3.76 1.06 4.41
N ALA A 13 4.32 2.24 4.19
CA ALA A 13 5.24 2.52 3.09
C ALA A 13 6.52 3.17 3.63
N TRP A 14 7.68 2.81 3.07
CA TRP A 14 8.97 3.40 3.42
C TRP A 14 9.90 3.47 2.22
N ALA A 15 10.87 4.39 2.28
CA ALA A 15 11.91 4.50 1.28
C ALA A 15 12.85 3.28 1.36
N SER A 16 13.20 2.72 0.21
CA SER A 16 14.13 1.60 0.07
C SER A 16 15.39 2.04 -0.67
N ALA A 17 16.40 1.17 -0.70
CA ALA A 17 17.60 1.39 -1.49
C ALA A 17 17.27 1.60 -2.98
N ASN A 18 18.17 2.28 -3.70
CA ASN A 18 18.02 2.55 -5.14
C ASN A 18 16.81 3.43 -5.50
N LYS A 19 16.47 4.41 -4.64
CA LYS A 19 15.38 5.38 -4.88
C LYS A 19 14.01 4.73 -5.14
N ARG A 20 13.77 3.58 -4.51
CA ARG A 20 12.51 2.83 -4.62
C ARG A 20 11.65 3.02 -3.39
N VAL A 21 10.36 2.74 -3.52
CA VAL A 21 9.39 2.73 -2.43
C VAL A 21 9.00 1.28 -2.15
N GLN A 22 9.03 0.88 -0.89
CA GLN A 22 8.46 -0.37 -0.44
C GLN A 22 7.12 -0.12 0.23
N ILE A 23 6.12 -0.90 -0.17
CA ILE A 23 4.76 -0.86 0.36
C ILE A 23 4.47 -2.24 0.94
N GLN A 24 3.96 -2.29 2.16
CA GLN A 24 3.50 -3.51 2.81
C GLN A 24 1.99 -3.43 3.02
N LEU A 25 1.28 -4.47 2.56
CA LEU A 25 -0.16 -4.65 2.70
C LEU A 25 -0.39 -6.06 3.22
N GLY A 26 -0.72 -6.20 4.51
CA GLY A 26 -0.67 -7.52 5.14
C GLY A 26 0.71 -8.17 4.94
N VAL A 27 0.73 -9.47 4.67
CA VAL A 27 1.98 -10.23 4.45
C VAL A 27 2.67 -9.89 3.13
N HIS A 28 2.00 -9.16 2.24
CA HIS A 28 2.53 -8.84 0.92
C HIS A 28 3.41 -7.59 0.97
N ARG A 29 4.55 -7.66 0.26
CA ARG A 29 5.46 -6.53 0.08
C ARG A 29 5.66 -6.29 -1.41
N ILE A 30 5.48 -5.04 -1.81
CA ILE A 30 5.67 -4.57 -3.18
C ILE A 30 6.82 -3.57 -3.16
N THR A 31 7.72 -3.66 -4.14
CA THR A 31 8.79 -2.67 -4.34
C THR A 31 8.58 -2.03 -5.71
N ALA A 32 8.39 -0.71 -5.71
CA ALA A 32 8.08 0.06 -6.91
C ALA A 32 9.01 1.27 -7.04
N LEU A 33 9.09 1.85 -8.23
CA LEU A 33 9.61 3.20 -8.40
C LEU A 33 8.63 4.22 -7.77
N PRO A 34 9.08 5.44 -7.43
CA PRO A 34 8.22 6.43 -6.76
C PRO A 34 7.00 6.85 -7.59
N ASP A 35 7.14 6.93 -8.91
CA ASP A 35 6.07 7.24 -9.86
C ASP A 35 5.04 6.10 -9.95
N GLU A 36 5.51 4.85 -10.03
CA GLU A 36 4.64 3.66 -9.99
C GLU A 36 3.86 3.58 -8.66
N ALA A 37 4.52 3.84 -7.54
CA ALA A 37 3.89 3.85 -6.21
C ALA A 37 2.82 4.95 -6.11
N ALA A 38 3.10 6.14 -6.65
CA ALA A 38 2.14 7.23 -6.69
C ALA A 38 0.94 6.92 -7.59
N GLU A 39 1.17 6.27 -8.73
CA GLU A 39 0.09 5.81 -9.60
C GLU A 39 -0.79 4.75 -8.92
N PHE A 40 -0.17 3.78 -8.26
CA PHE A 40 -0.89 2.78 -7.47
C PHE A 40 -1.78 3.43 -6.41
N ALA A 41 -1.26 4.39 -5.65
CA ALA A 41 -2.04 5.11 -4.64
C ALA A 41 -3.23 5.88 -5.25
N ARG A 42 -3.04 6.52 -6.41
CA ARG A 42 -4.14 7.20 -7.13
C ARG A 42 -5.23 6.24 -7.56
N ARG A 43 -4.86 5.08 -8.12
CA ARG A 43 -5.81 4.05 -8.56
C ARG A 43 -6.55 3.44 -7.38
N LEU A 44 -5.86 3.21 -6.25
CA LEU A 44 -6.48 2.74 -5.01
C LEU A 44 -7.54 3.73 -4.50
N ALA A 45 -7.20 5.01 -4.37
CA ALA A 45 -8.15 6.05 -3.94
C ALA A 45 -9.31 6.26 -4.94
N ALA A 46 -9.10 5.99 -6.23
CA ALA A 46 -10.19 5.99 -7.21
C ALA A 46 -11.12 4.77 -7.04
N ALA A 47 -10.56 3.59 -6.77
CA ALA A 47 -11.33 2.38 -6.50
C ALA A 47 -12.17 2.53 -5.22
N GLU A 48 -11.59 3.06 -4.13
CA GLU A 48 -12.32 3.31 -2.88
C GLU A 48 -13.52 4.26 -3.09
N ARG A 49 -13.37 5.31 -3.89
CA ARG A 49 -14.47 6.23 -4.23
C ARG A 49 -15.55 5.57 -5.09
N ALA A 50 -15.14 4.75 -6.06
CA ALA A 50 -16.07 4.00 -6.89
C ALA A 50 -16.89 2.99 -6.06
N GLU A 51 -16.27 2.32 -5.08
CA GLU A 51 -16.96 1.44 -4.13
C GLU A 51 -17.88 2.20 -3.17
N ALA A 52 -17.49 3.40 -2.74
CA ALA A 52 -18.29 4.25 -1.86
C ALA A 52 -19.57 4.81 -2.53
N GLY A 53 -19.80 4.53 -3.81
CA GLY A 53 -21.02 4.94 -4.50
C GLY A 53 -21.02 6.38 -4.99
N GLU A 54 -19.86 7.05 -5.04
CA GLU A 54 -19.67 8.24 -5.88
C GLU A 54 -19.61 7.81 -7.35
N VAL A 55 -20.75 7.32 -7.84
CA VAL A 55 -21.03 7.23 -9.28
C VAL A 55 -21.35 8.66 -9.70
N ASP A 56 -20.33 9.35 -10.20
CA ASP A 56 -20.43 10.63 -10.88
C ASP A 56 -21.60 10.58 -11.87
N ARG A 57 -22.61 11.42 -11.63
CA ARG A 57 -23.72 11.68 -12.54
C ARG A 57 -23.38 12.87 -13.42
#